data_AF-A0A953F971-F1
#
_entry.id   AF-A0A953F971-F1
#
_cell.length_a   1.000
_cell.length_b   1.000
_cell.length_c   1.000
_cell.angle_alpha   90.00
_cell.angle_beta   90.00
_cell.angle_gamma   90.00
#
_symmetry.space_group_name_H-M   'P 1'
#
loop_
_entity.id
_entity.type
_entity.pdbx_description
1 polymer ?
#
loop_
_entity_poly.entity_id
_entity_poly.type
_entity_poly.pdbx_seq_one_letter_code
_entity_poly.pdbx_strand_id
1 'polypeptide(L)'
;MILLRILVMAFNAGVITWLIYRLLEVYNSTSVTRAAKSMILAIGIGLLLLPIVMVLGFILPTMVYFVMYPIAISLFLYLIRKSNTEGTR
;
A
#
# COMPACT_ATOMS: atom_id res chain seq x y z
N MET A 1 -21.85 -4.29 -16.85
CA MET A 1 -21.26 -3.23 -15.99
C MET A 1 -21.11 -3.65 -14.52
N ILE A 2 -22.06 -4.40 -13.96
CA ILE A 2 -22.00 -4.84 -12.54
C ILE A 2 -20.79 -5.74 -12.23
N LEU A 3 -20.45 -6.66 -13.14
CA LEU A 3 -19.34 -7.61 -12.96
C LEU A 3 -17.98 -6.90 -12.84
N LEU A 4 -17.74 -5.90 -13.70
CA LEU A 4 -16.52 -5.07 -13.66
C LEU A 4 -16.43 -4.26 -12.36
N ARG A 5 -17.55 -3.75 -11.86
CA ARG A 5 -17.59 -3.05 -10.57
C ARG A 5 -17.25 -3.97 -9.40
N ILE A 6 -17.79 -5.19 -9.40
CA ILE A 6 -17.48 -6.21 -8.39
C ILE A 6 -15.99 -6.57 -8.44
N LEU A 7 -15.43 -6.75 -9.64
CA LEU A 7 -14.02 -7.05 -9.82
C LEU A 7 -13.11 -5.93 -9.30
N VAL A 8 -13.42 -4.67 -9.62
CA VAL A 8 -12.68 -3.50 -9.12
C VAL A 8 -12.79 -3.39 -7.60
N MET A 9 -13.97 -3.65 -7.03
CA MET A 9 -14.19 -3.61 -5.59
C MET A 9 -13.40 -4.72 -4.87
N ALA A 10 -13.44 -5.95 -5.39
CA ALA A 10 -12.67 -7.08 -4.87
C ALA A 10 -11.16 -6.84 -4.97
N PHE A 11 -10.69 -6.27 -6.09
CA PHE A 11 -9.29 -5.87 -6.26
C PHE A 11 -8.86 -4.85 -5.20
N ASN A 12 -9.62 -3.77 -5.02
CA ASN A 12 -9.31 -2.77 -3.99
C ASN A 12 -9.34 -3.36 -2.58
N ALA A 13 -10.32 -4.22 -2.27
CA ALA A 13 -10.38 -4.91 -0.98
C ALA A 13 -9.15 -5.81 -0.74
N GLY A 14 -8.70 -6.52 -1.77
CA GLY A 14 -7.47 -7.31 -1.74
C GLY A 14 -6.23 -6.44 -1.49
N VAL A 15 -6.11 -5.32 -2.18
CA VAL A 15 -4.97 -4.39 -2.00
C VAL A 15 -4.98 -3.76 -0.62
N ILE A 16 -6.14 -3.32 -0.11
CA ILE A 16 -6.29 -2.80 1.26
C ILE A 16 -5.83 -3.84 2.27
N THR A 17 -6.34 -5.08 2.16
CA THR A 17 -5.99 -6.17 3.08
C THR A 17 -4.50 -6.46 3.06
N TRP A 18 -3.91 -6.55 1.87
CA TRP A 18 -2.49 -6.78 1.69
C TRP A 18 -1.63 -5.65 2.25
N LEU A 19 -2.00 -4.38 2.03
CA LEU A 19 -1.30 -3.21 2.61
C LEU A 19 -1.37 -3.20 4.13
N ILE A 20 -2.54 -3.47 4.73
CA ILE A 20 -2.67 -3.58 6.19
C ILE A 20 -1.74 -4.65 6.73
N TYR A 21 -1.76 -5.84 6.13
CA TYR A 21 -0.89 -6.93 6.56
C TYR A 21 0.59 -6.52 6.49
N ARG A 22 0.99 -5.88 5.39
CA ARG A 22 2.37 -5.42 5.20
C ARG A 22 2.77 -4.33 6.19
N LEU A 23 1.86 -3.42 6.53
CA LEU A 23 2.11 -2.39 7.55
C LEU A 23 2.23 -2.99 8.94
N LEU A 24 1.40 -3.98 9.29
CA LEU A 24 1.53 -4.71 10.55
C LEU A 24 2.85 -5.48 10.64
N GLU A 25 3.28 -6.10 9.54
CA GLU A 25 4.59 -6.75 9.46
C GLU A 25 5.72 -5.73 9.75
N VAL A 26 5.75 -4.60 9.05
CA VAL A 26 6.74 -3.52 9.29
C VAL A 26 6.64 -2.97 10.72
N TYR A 27 5.42 -2.82 11.26
CA TYR A 27 5.20 -2.36 12.63
C TYR A 27 5.75 -3.34 13.67
N ASN A 28 5.71 -4.64 13.40
CA ASN A 28 6.23 -5.67 14.32
C ASN A 28 7.71 -5.99 14.06
N SER A 29 8.28 -5.57 12.92
CA SER A 29 9.70 -5.78 12.61
C SER A 29 10.62 -5.04 13.59
N THR A 30 11.60 -5.79 14.09
CA THR A 30 12.74 -5.31 14.90
C THR A 30 13.99 -5.04 14.08
N SER A 31 14.06 -5.54 12.84
CA SER A 31 15.21 -5.38 11.93
C SER A 31 15.26 -4.04 11.20
N VAL A 32 14.33 -3.12 11.50
CA VAL A 32 14.17 -1.83 10.80
C VAL A 32 14.44 -0.71 11.77
N THR A 33 15.26 0.27 11.37
CA THR A 33 15.53 1.45 12.19
C THR A 33 14.24 2.22 12.47
N ARG A 34 14.15 2.85 13.66
CA ARG A 34 12.93 3.57 14.07
C ARG A 34 12.52 4.67 13.08
N ALA A 35 13.50 5.38 12.50
CA ALA A 35 13.27 6.43 11.52
C ALA A 35 12.71 5.87 10.20
N ALA A 36 13.32 4.82 9.65
CA ALA A 36 12.85 4.21 8.41
C ALA A 36 11.48 3.55 8.60
N LYS A 37 11.24 2.92 9.76
CA LYS A 37 9.94 2.36 10.13
C LYS A 37 8.83 3.40 10.12
N SER A 38 9.07 4.57 10.74
CA SER A 38 8.11 5.68 10.74
C SER A 38 7.78 6.15 9.32
N MET A 39 8.81 6.30 8.48
CA MET A 39 8.64 6.71 7.08
C MET A 39 7.85 5.69 6.25
N ILE A 40 8.16 4.40 6.38
CA ILE A 40 7.45 3.32 5.69
C ILE A 40 5.98 3.30 6.13
N LEU A 41 5.70 3.40 7.43
CA LEU A 41 4.33 3.44 7.94
C LEU A 41 3.56 4.64 7.39
N ALA A 42 4.15 5.84 7.38
CA ALA A 42 3.52 7.04 6.84
C ALA A 42 3.17 6.89 5.35
N ILE A 43 4.11 6.40 4.53
CA ILE A 43 3.89 6.19 3.09
C ILE A 43 2.82 5.11 2.87
N GLY A 44 2.88 4.01 3.61
CA GLY A 44 1.91 2.93 3.47
C GLY A 44 0.50 3.34 3.89
N ILE A 45 0.35 4.16 4.93
CA ILE A 45 -0.95 4.76 5.30
C ILE A 45 -1.45 5.65 4.16
N GLY A 46 -0.59 6.47 3.55
CA GLY A 46 -0.95 7.27 2.38
C GLY A 46 -1.43 6.41 1.20
N LEU A 47 -0.74 5.30 0.92
CA LEU A 47 -1.13 4.33 -0.10
C LEU A 47 -2.44 3.61 0.22
N LEU A 48 -2.75 3.39 1.51
CA LEU A 48 -3.97 2.76 1.97
C LEU A 48 -5.20 3.67 1.80
N LEU A 49 -5.02 4.98 1.98
CA LEU A 49 -6.13 5.94 1.89
C LEU A 49 -6.77 5.93 0.50
N LEU A 50 -5.97 5.85 -0.57
CA LEU A 50 -6.45 5.86 -1.96
C LEU A 50 -7.52 4.79 -2.27
N PRO A 51 -7.28 3.48 -2.08
CA PRO A 51 -8.29 2.47 -2.34
C PRO A 51 -9.47 2.57 -1.36
N ILE A 52 -9.26 3.02 -0.11
CA ILE A 52 -10.36 3.23 0.84
C ILE A 52 -11.32 4.30 0.34
N VAL A 53 -10.82 5.48 -0.05
CA VAL A 53 -11.68 6.56 -0.54
C VAL A 53 -12.35 6.22 -1.87
N MET A 54 -11.74 5.36 -2.69
CA MET A 54 -12.39 4.82 -3.89
C MET A 54 -13.50 3.83 -3.57
N VAL A 55 -13.30 2.91 -2.62
CA VAL A 55 -14.34 1.96 -2.16
C VAL A 55 -15.52 2.71 -1.54
N LEU A 56 -15.26 3.78 -0.79
CA LEU A 56 -16.30 4.64 -0.21
C LEU A 56 -16.98 5.56 -1.25
N GLY A 57 -16.48 5.61 -2.49
CA GLY A 57 -17.08 6.38 -3.58
C GLY A 57 -16.74 7.87 -3.60
N PHE A 58 -15.77 8.33 -2.79
CA PHE A 58 -15.31 9.73 -2.83
C PHE A 58 -14.52 10.06 -4.10
N ILE A 59 -13.80 9.08 -4.66
CA ILE A 59 -12.98 9.24 -5.87
C ILE A 59 -13.32 8.14 -6.86
N LEU A 60 -13.44 8.52 -8.14
CA LEU A 60 -13.64 7.58 -9.24
C LEU A 60 -12.31 6.92 -9.63
N PRO A 61 -12.29 5.60 -9.88
CA PRO A 61 -11.10 4.94 -10.42
C PRO A 61 -10.83 5.45 -11.84
N THR A 62 -9.68 6.08 -12.03
CA THR A 62 -9.22 6.61 -13.33
C THR A 62 -8.15 5.70 -13.94
N MET A 63 -7.91 5.82 -15.25
CA MET A 63 -6.77 5.14 -15.90
C MET A 63 -5.43 5.52 -15.25
N VAL A 64 -5.30 6.76 -14.79
CA VAL A 64 -4.10 7.21 -14.06
C VAL A 64 -3.93 6.42 -12.77
N TYR A 65 -4.99 6.16 -12.00
CA TYR A 65 -4.91 5.33 -10.80
C TYR A 65 -4.43 3.92 -11.12
N PHE A 66 -5.02 3.27 -12.14
CA PHE A 66 -4.64 1.92 -12.53
C PHE A 66 -3.18 1.76 -12.95
N VAL A 67 -2.54 2.83 -13.43
CA VAL A 67 -1.12 2.83 -13.81
C VAL A 67 -0.22 3.26 -12.65
N MET A 68 -0.54 4.38 -11.99
CA MET A 68 0.30 4.97 -10.96
C MET A 68 0.31 4.17 -9.66
N TYR A 69 -0.81 3.54 -9.32
CA TYR A 69 -0.94 2.84 -8.05
C TYR A 69 -0.04 1.58 -7.98
N PRO A 70 0.01 0.69 -9.00
CA PRO A 70 1.00 -0.39 -9.04
C PRO A 70 2.45 0.09 -8.99
N ILE A 71 2.77 1.21 -9.64
CA ILE A 71 4.13 1.80 -9.60
C ILE A 71 4.46 2.24 -8.17
N ALA A 72 3.55 2.95 -7.51
CA ALA A 72 3.74 3.42 -6.14
C ALA A 72 3.87 2.26 -5.14
N ILE A 73 3.07 1.19 -5.30
CA ILE A 73 3.22 -0.05 -4.52
C ILE A 73 4.59 -0.69 -4.74
N SER A 74 5.06 -0.73 -5.99
CA SER A 74 6.37 -1.31 -6.32
C SER A 74 7.52 -0.54 -5.66
N LEU A 75 7.47 0.79 -5.68
CA LEU A 75 8.42 1.66 -5.00
C LEU A 75 8.35 1.50 -3.47
N PHE A 76 7.15 1.38 -2.91
CA PHE A 76 6.94 1.12 -1.49
C PHE A 76 7.57 -0.22 -1.05
N LEU A 77 7.38 -1.29 -1.84
CA LEU A 77 8.01 -2.57 -1.59
C LEU A 77 9.54 -2.52 -1.69
N TYR A 78 10.05 -1.78 -2.67
CA TYR A 78 11.48 -1.53 -2.80
C TYR A 78 12.04 -0.82 -1.56
N LEU A 79 11.33 0.21 -1.05
CA LEU A 79 11.72 0.94 0.15
C LEU A 79 11.78 0.02 1.38
N ILE A 80 10.77 -0.84 1.57
CA ILE A 80 10.76 -1.84 2.66
C ILE A 80 11.97 -2.76 2.54
N ARG A 81 12.22 -3.31 1.35
CA ARG A 81 13.33 -4.25 1.11
C ARG A 81 14.69 -3.60 1.39
N LYS A 82 14.88 -2.39 0.88
CA LYS A 82 16.12 -1.61 1.08
C LYS A 82 16.35 -1.35 2.57
N SER A 83 15.32 -0.88 3.27
CA SER A 83 15.40 -0.58 4.70
C SER A 83 15.68 -1.81 5.57
N ASN A 84 15.17 -2.98 5.19
CA ASN A 84 15.48 -4.24 5.88
C ASN A 84 16.95 -4.64 5.70
N THR A 85 17.53 -4.38 4.53
CA THR A 85 18.94 -4.71 4.23
C THR A 85 19.91 -3.78 4.96
N GLU A 86 19.54 -2.51 5.09
CA GLU A 86 20.37 -1.51 5.79
C GLU A 86 20.33 -1.65 7.32
N GLY A 87 19.23 -2.17 7.90
CA GLY A 87 19.12 -2.40 9.34
C GLY A 87 19.84 -3.65 9.88
N THR A 88 20.41 -4.48 9.00
CA THR A 88 21.20 -5.68 9.34
C THR A 88 22.72 -5.45 9.31
N ARG A 89 23.18 -4.23 9.02
CA ARG A 89 24.58 -3.81 9.11
C ARG A 89 24.80 -2.98 10.37
#